data_AF-A0A4Y9QI29-F1
#
_entry.id   AF-A0A4Y9QI29-F1
#
_cell.length_a   1.000
_cell.length_b   1.000
_cell.length_c   1.000
_cell.angle_alpha   90.00
_cell.angle_beta   90.00
_cell.angle_gamma   90.00
#
_symmetry.space_group_name_H-M   'P 1'
#
loop_
_entity.id
_entity.type
_entity.pdbx_description
1 polymer ?
#
loop_
_entity_poly.entity_id
_entity_poly.type
_entity_poly.pdbx_seq_one_letter_code
_entity_poly.pdbx_strand_id
1 'polypeptide(L)'
;MEIEAIAKIVANAGYVSLVLRSGGKPSYQHVYRGAKGVRWNPADGSFEFQGGAQWSAERSVRHVMGVLRDEIGIEGVLDAEKIWICVPTAE
;
A
#
# COMPACT_ATOMS: atom_id res chain seq x y z
N MET A 1 15.63 1.31 9.47
CA MET A 1 14.16 1.30 9.31
C MET A 1 13.78 2.69 8.87
N GLU A 2 13.05 2.78 7.76
CA GLU A 2 12.66 4.04 7.13
C GLU A 2 11.21 4.35 7.46
N ILE A 3 10.86 5.61 7.66
CA ILE A 3 9.48 6.02 7.97
C ILE A 3 8.94 6.77 6.76
N GLU A 4 7.78 6.34 6.27
CA GLU A 4 7.11 6.96 5.13
C GLU A 4 5.69 7.39 5.52
N ALA A 5 5.33 8.64 5.24
CA ALA A 5 4.00 9.14 5.48
C ALA A 5 3.03 8.69 4.38
N ILE A 6 1.90 8.10 4.76
CA ILE A 6 0.85 7.67 3.84
C ILE A 6 -0.12 8.83 3.63
N ALA A 7 -0.10 9.39 2.42
CA ALA A 7 -0.97 10.51 2.04
C ALA A 7 -2.41 10.04 1.75
N LYS A 8 -2.56 8.86 1.13
CA LYS A 8 -3.86 8.36 0.69
C LYS A 8 -3.91 6.84 0.73
N ILE A 9 -5.07 6.32 1.13
CA ILE A 9 -5.38 4.89 1.07
C ILE A 9 -6.59 4.72 0.17
N VAL A 10 -6.41 3.99 -0.91
CA VAL A 10 -7.50 3.49 -1.75
C VAL A 10 -7.60 2.00 -1.49
N ALA A 11 -8.73 1.53 -0.97
CA ALA A 11 -8.93 0.13 -0.70
C ALA A 11 -10.33 -0.29 -1.12
N ASN A 12 -10.42 -1.46 -1.76
CA ASN A 12 -11.66 -2.11 -2.14
C ASN A 12 -11.55 -3.62 -1.88
N ALA A 13 -12.59 -4.39 -2.19
CA ALA A 13 -12.54 -5.84 -2.07
C ALA A 13 -11.44 -6.41 -2.98
N GLY A 14 -10.39 -6.95 -2.37
CA GLY A 14 -9.29 -7.59 -3.09
C GLY A 14 -8.21 -6.68 -3.65
N TYR A 15 -8.29 -5.36 -3.49
CA TYR A 15 -7.21 -4.45 -3.88
C TYR A 15 -6.98 -3.32 -2.87
N VAL A 16 -5.72 -2.89 -2.79
CA VAL A 16 -5.30 -1.72 -2.02
C VAL A 16 -4.17 -1.00 -2.75
N SER A 17 -4.18 0.32 -2.67
CA SER A 17 -3.08 1.21 -3.02
C SER A 17 -2.81 2.17 -1.86
N LEU A 18 -1.57 2.17 -1.38
CA LEU A 18 -1.04 3.06 -0.35
C LEU A 18 -0.13 4.09 -1.01
N VAL A 19 -0.62 5.32 -1.15
CA VAL A 19 0.12 6.42 -1.76
C VAL A 19 1.01 7.09 -0.71
N LEU A 20 2.30 7.21 -0.99
CA LEU A 20 3.25 7.89 -0.11
C LEU A 20 3.24 9.40 -0.36
N ARG A 21 3.32 10.20 0.72
CA ARG A 21 3.44 11.66 0.65
C ARG A 21 4.74 12.10 -0.02
N SER A 22 5.80 11.31 0.12
CA SER A 22 7.11 11.55 -0.50
C SER A 22 7.13 11.31 -2.00
N GLY A 23 6.14 10.59 -2.56
CA GLY A 23 6.21 10.01 -3.91
C GLY A 23 7.12 8.77 -3.99
N GLY A 24 7.68 8.33 -2.87
CA GLY A 24 8.58 7.19 -2.73
C GLY A 24 9.97 7.40 -3.31
N LYS A 25 10.74 6.31 -3.38
CA LYS A 25 12.15 6.33 -3.79
C LYS A 25 12.37 5.45 -5.02
N PRO A 26 13.34 5.79 -5.89
CA PRO A 26 13.70 4.94 -7.02
C PRO A 26 14.05 3.50 -6.61
N SER A 27 14.61 3.31 -5.41
CA SER A 27 14.95 1.98 -4.88
C SER A 27 13.74 1.07 -4.66
N TYR A 28 12.52 1.62 -4.49
CA TYR A 28 11.31 0.82 -4.25
C TYR A 28 10.87 0.02 -5.47
N GLN A 29 11.36 0.34 -6.67
CA GLN A 29 11.13 -0.47 -7.87
C GLN A 29 11.71 -1.89 -7.75
N HIS A 30 12.63 -2.14 -6.81
CA HIS A 30 13.31 -3.43 -6.64
C HIS A 30 12.61 -4.38 -5.66
N VAL A 31 11.39 -4.05 -5.23
CA VAL A 31 10.59 -4.80 -4.22
C VAL A 31 10.16 -6.23 -4.67
N TYR A 32 10.60 -6.69 -5.85
CA TYR A 32 9.97 -7.76 -6.62
C TYR A 32 10.30 -9.23 -6.30
N ARG A 33 10.76 -9.60 -5.10
CA ARG A 33 10.88 -11.04 -4.75
C ARG A 33 10.42 -11.44 -3.35
N GLY A 34 10.52 -10.56 -2.36
CA GLY A 34 10.06 -10.83 -0.98
C GLY A 34 8.66 -10.33 -0.67
N ALA A 35 8.11 -9.41 -1.47
CA ALA A 35 6.98 -8.59 -1.06
C ALA A 35 5.60 -9.23 -1.16
N LYS A 36 5.48 -10.56 -1.24
CA LYS A 36 4.20 -11.32 -1.14
C LYS A 36 3.05 -10.73 -1.97
N GLY A 37 3.34 -10.34 -3.22
CA GLY A 37 2.37 -9.77 -4.15
C GLY A 37 2.17 -8.26 -4.07
N VAL A 38 2.88 -7.56 -3.18
CA VAL A 38 2.95 -6.10 -3.13
C VAL A 38 3.89 -5.59 -4.22
N ARG A 39 3.45 -4.56 -4.93
CA ARG A 39 4.16 -3.95 -6.06
C ARG A 39 4.33 -2.46 -5.80
N TRP A 40 5.45 -1.91 -6.25
CA TRP A 40 5.64 -0.46 -6.30
C TRP A 40 5.12 0.07 -7.65
N ASN A 41 4.23 1.04 -7.60
CA ASN A 41 3.74 1.81 -8.73
C ASN A 41 4.38 3.21 -8.69
N PRO A 42 5.41 3.48 -9.53
CA PRO A 42 6.11 4.76 -9.53
C PRO A 42 5.29 5.90 -10.16
N ALA A 43 4.25 5.61 -10.95
CA ALA A 43 3.42 6.64 -11.57
C ALA A 43 2.59 7.38 -10.51
N ASP A 44 2.10 6.64 -9.52
CA ASP A 44 1.26 7.16 -8.44
C ASP A 44 2.01 7.28 -7.11
N GLY A 45 3.29 6.91 -7.07
CA GLY A 45 4.08 6.88 -5.84
C GLY A 45 3.46 5.97 -4.78
N SER A 46 2.97 4.80 -5.19
CA SER A 46 2.13 3.95 -4.32
C SER A 46 2.57 2.49 -4.25
N PHE A 47 2.29 1.87 -3.10
CA PHE A 47 2.39 0.43 -2.92
C PHE A 47 1.03 -0.22 -3.12
N GLU A 48 0.98 -1.16 -4.05
CA GLU A 48 -0.25 -1.80 -4.48
C GLU A 48 -0.26 -3.29 -4.18
N PHE A 49 -1.43 -3.82 -3.86
CA PHE A 49 -1.64 -5.24 -3.69
C PHE A 49 -2.99 -5.66 -4.25
N GLN A 50 -3.01 -6.83 -4.90
CA GLN A 50 -4.19 -7.44 -5.48
C GLN A 50 -4.34 -8.87 -4.94
N GLY A 51 -5.14 -9.03 -3.88
CA GLY A 51 -5.37 -10.31 -3.20
C GLY A 51 -6.56 -11.12 -3.73
N GLY A 52 -7.43 -10.49 -4.55
CA GLY A 52 -8.67 -11.10 -5.05
C GLY A 52 -9.83 -11.04 -4.05
N ALA A 53 -11.02 -11.51 -4.47
CA ALA A 53 -12.30 -11.27 -3.78
C ALA A 53 -12.37 -11.76 -2.31
N GLN A 54 -11.51 -12.69 -1.91
CA GLN A 54 -11.44 -13.21 -0.53
C GLN A 54 -10.78 -12.24 0.47
N TRP A 55 -10.16 -11.16 -0.01
CA TRP A 55 -9.52 -10.16 0.85
C TRP A 55 -10.43 -8.97 1.09
N SER A 56 -10.73 -8.69 2.35
CA SER A 56 -11.36 -7.43 2.74
C SER A 56 -10.36 -6.28 2.56
N ALA A 57 -10.88 -5.07 2.32
CA ALA A 57 -10.08 -3.84 2.24
C ALA A 57 -9.14 -3.69 3.44
N GLU A 58 -9.65 -3.92 4.66
CA GLU A 58 -8.85 -3.85 5.89
C GLU A 58 -7.72 -4.89 5.92
N ARG A 59 -8.01 -6.13 5.52
CA ARG A 59 -7.02 -7.21 5.49
C ARG A 59 -5.93 -6.90 4.46
N SER A 60 -6.30 -6.36 3.30
CA SER A 60 -5.37 -5.92 2.26
C SER A 60 -4.45 -4.81 2.78
N VAL A 61 -4.99 -3.77 3.42
CA VAL A 61 -4.20 -2.68 4.00
C VAL A 61 -3.20 -3.22 5.04
N ARG A 62 -3.66 -4.04 5.99
CA ARG A 62 -2.79 -4.63 7.02
C ARG A 62 -1.68 -5.49 6.41
N HIS A 63 -1.97 -6.25 5.37
CA HIS A 63 -0.99 -7.07 4.67
C HIS A 63 0.09 -6.23 4.00
N VAL A 64 -0.30 -5.18 3.25
CA VAL A 64 0.68 -4.29 2.63
C VAL A 64 1.54 -3.63 3.69
N MET A 65 0.95 -3.04 4.74
CA MET A 65 1.69 -2.42 5.84
C MET A 65 2.67 -3.39 6.52
N GLY A 66 2.26 -4.65 6.70
CA GLY A 66 3.13 -5.70 7.22
C GLY A 66 4.30 -6.01 6.27
N VAL A 67 4.02 -6.17 4.98
CA VAL A 67 5.06 -6.40 3.96
C VAL A 67 6.05 -5.24 3.90
N LEU A 68 5.58 -3.99 3.93
CA LEU A 68 6.46 -2.82 3.93
C LEU A 68 7.45 -2.87 5.09
N ARG A 69 6.96 -3.19 6.29
CA ARG A 69 7.77 -3.27 7.50
C ARG A 69 8.73 -4.45 7.46
N ASP A 70 8.21 -5.65 7.18
CA ASP A 70 8.93 -6.91 7.41
C ASP A 70 9.87 -7.25 6.25
N GLU A 71 9.53 -6.88 5.00
CA GLU A 71 10.30 -7.26 3.79
C GLU A 71 11.09 -6.08 3.20
N ILE A 72 10.63 -4.84 3.41
CA ILE A 72 11.23 -3.63 2.81
C ILE A 72 11.89 -2.74 3.87
N GLY A 73 11.53 -2.90 5.15
CA GLY A 73 12.05 -2.08 6.24
C GLY A 73 11.46 -0.67 6.30
N ILE A 74 10.27 -0.47 5.72
CA ILE A 74 9.51 0.78 5.70
C ILE A 74 8.36 0.69 6.69
N GLU A 75 8.31 1.62 7.63
CA GLU A 75 7.17 1.81 8.51
C GLU A 75 6.26 2.90 7.93
N GLY A 76 5.10 2.47 7.42
CA GLY A 76 4.07 3.37 6.94
C GLY A 76 3.40 4.06 8.12
N VAL A 77 3.55 5.37 8.25
CA VAL A 77 2.83 6.17 9.23
C VAL A 77 1.67 6.87 8.58
N LEU A 78 0.53 6.74 9.23
CA LEU A 78 -0.72 7.33 8.80
C LEU A 78 -0.68 8.84 9.09
N ASP A 79 -0.64 9.65 8.04
CA ASP A 79 -0.69 11.10 8.18
C ASP A 79 -2.06 11.53 8.76
N ALA A 80 -2.11 12.66 9.48
CA ALA A 80 -3.31 13.10 10.18
C ALA A 80 -4.41 13.62 9.22
N GLU A 81 -4.04 14.02 8.00
CA GLU A 81 -4.92 14.65 6.99
C GLU A 81 -5.65 13.65 6.06
N LYS A 82 -6.00 12.45 6.56
CA LYS A 82 -6.39 11.32 5.69
C LYS A 82 -7.61 11.55 4.82
N ILE A 83 -7.50 11.12 3.57
CA ILE A 83 -8.62 10.76 2.70
C ILE A 83 -8.64 9.23 2.57
N TRP A 84 -9.54 8.56 3.31
CA TRP A 84 -9.90 7.17 3.05
C TRP A 84 -10.96 7.15 1.94
N ILE A 85 -10.61 6.60 0.78
CA ILE A 85 -11.59 6.40 -0.28
C ILE A 85 -11.94 4.92 -0.29
N CYS A 86 -13.05 4.59 0.36
CA CYS A 86 -13.68 3.28 0.24
C CYS A 86 -14.54 3.33 -1.03
N VAL A 87 -14.09 2.69 -2.10
CA VAL A 87 -14.88 2.59 -3.33
C VAL A 87 -15.81 1.38 -3.17
N PRO A 88 -17.14 1.58 -3.14
CA PRO A 88 -18.05 0.44 -3.09
C PRO A 88 -17.87 -0.42 -4.35
N THR A 89 -17.81 -1.74 -4.16
CA THR A 89 -18.00 -2.69 -5.26
C THR A 89 -19.37 -2.42 -5.86
N ALA A 90 -19.41 -1.90 -7.09
CA ALA A 90 -20.65 -1.85 -7.85
C ALA A 90 -21.14 -3.30 -8.02
N GLU A 91 -22.36 -3.55 -7.53
CA GLU A 91 -23.12 -4.79 -7.76
C GLU A 91 -23.42 -5.01 -9.24
#